data_AF-A0A958Y7H6-F1
#
_entry.id   AF-A0A958Y7H6-F1
#
_cell.length_a   1.000
_cell.length_b   1.000
_cell.length_c   1.000
_cell.angle_alpha   90.00
_cell.angle_beta   90.00
_cell.angle_gamma   90.00
#
_symmetry.space_group_name_H-M   'P 1'
#
loop_
_entity.id
_entity.type
_entity.pdbx_description
1 polymer ?
#
loop_
_entity_poly.entity_id
_entity_poly.type
_entity_poly.pdbx_seq_one_letter_code
_entity_poly.pdbx_strand_id
1 'polypeptide(L)'
;LMDEGVAQLFTLDLNGRKVIGTVGALQYEVIQYRLEHEYGAKCSYEPLNVYKACWIEPDNPKSEEFKEFLRVKQKFMAKDKHDQLVFLADSSFSLQMTQQKYPNIKFHFTSEY
;
A
#
# COMPACT_ATOMS: atom_id res chain seq x y z
N LEU A 1 10.75 -14.48 1.19
CA LEU A 1 10.20 -13.57 2.24
C LEU A 1 8.78 -13.08 1.95
N MET A 2 8.54 -12.31 0.88
CA MET A 2 7.19 -11.76 0.60
C MET A 2 6.19 -12.80 0.07
N ASP A 3 6.67 -13.86 -0.59
CA ASP A 3 5.83 -14.97 -1.03
C ASP A 3 5.52 -16.00 0.07
N GLU A 4 6.12 -15.83 1.24
CA GLU A 4 5.87 -16.67 2.42
C GLU A 4 4.76 -16.09 3.31
N GLY A 5 4.09 -15.01 2.88
CA GLY A 5 2.97 -14.39 3.60
C GLY A 5 3.38 -13.61 4.87
N VAL A 6 4.68 -13.43 5.08
CA VAL A 6 5.24 -12.79 6.29
C VAL A 6 4.98 -11.28 6.31
N ALA A 7 4.94 -10.66 5.14
CA ALA A 7 4.67 -9.25 4.98
C ALA A 7 4.12 -8.93 3.58
N GLN A 8 3.46 -7.77 3.47
CA GLN A 8 3.02 -7.20 2.21
C GLN A 8 4.05 -6.19 1.71
N LEU A 9 4.37 -6.25 0.42
CA LEU A 9 5.24 -5.29 -0.25
C LEU A 9 4.39 -4.37 -1.12
N PHE A 10 4.58 -3.06 -0.94
CA PHE A 10 4.02 -2.02 -1.78
C PHE A 10 5.13 -1.19 -2.41
N THR A 11 4.89 -0.65 -3.60
CA THR A 11 5.80 0.22 -4.33
C THR A 11 5.11 1.55 -4.55
N LEU A 12 5.64 2.64 -4.00
CA LEU A 12 5.07 3.97 -4.20
C LEU A 12 5.19 4.39 -5.67
N ASP A 13 4.10 4.86 -6.27
CA ASP A 13 4.09 5.30 -7.67
C ASP A 13 4.96 6.54 -7.88
N LEU A 14 5.06 7.40 -6.88
CA LEU A 14 5.76 8.70 -6.97
C LEU A 14 7.27 8.56 -7.17
N ASN A 15 7.92 7.60 -6.49
CA ASN A 15 9.38 7.53 -6.41
C ASN A 15 9.93 6.08 -6.40
N GLY A 16 9.07 5.08 -6.59
CA GLY A 16 9.46 3.67 -6.58
C GLY A 16 9.91 3.13 -5.23
N ARG A 17 9.79 3.91 -4.14
CA ARG A 17 10.17 3.45 -2.80
C ARG A 17 9.35 2.23 -2.41
N LYS A 18 10.04 1.24 -1.85
CA LYS A 18 9.42 0.05 -1.29
C LYS A 18 8.89 0.34 0.11
N VAL A 19 7.65 -0.04 0.36
CA VAL A 19 6.96 0.07 1.64
C VAL A 19 6.59 -1.34 2.06
N ILE A 20 6.93 -1.72 3.28
CA ILE A 20 6.62 -3.04 3.83
C ILE A 20 5.53 -2.86 4.87
N GLY A 21 4.42 -3.59 4.70
CA GLY A 21 3.32 -3.65 5.66
C GLY A 21 3.31 -4.99 6.37
N THR A 22 3.24 -4.97 7.71
CA THR A 22 3.19 -6.17 8.54
C THR A 22 2.03 -6.09 9.53
N VAL A 23 1.42 -7.22 9.88
CA VAL A 23 0.38 -7.27 10.93
C VAL A 23 0.97 -7.01 12.33
N GLY A 24 2.23 -7.38 12.57
CA GLY A 24 2.90 -7.19 13.87
C GLY A 24 4.35 -6.73 13.72
N ALA A 25 4.82 -5.88 14.64
CA ALA A 25 6.12 -5.22 14.58
C ALA A 25 7.31 -6.19 14.53
N LEU A 26 7.20 -7.36 15.18
CA LEU A 26 8.25 -8.39 15.18
C LEU A 26 8.63 -8.84 13.75
N GLN A 27 7.71 -8.76 12.79
CA GLN A 27 7.97 -9.19 11.42
C GLN A 27 9.03 -8.33 10.73
N TYR A 28 9.20 -7.05 11.12
CA TYR A 28 10.28 -6.22 10.59
C TYR A 28 11.66 -6.76 10.99
N GLU A 29 11.82 -7.15 12.25
CA GLU A 29 13.07 -7.72 12.77
C GLU A 29 13.37 -9.08 12.11
N VAL A 30 12.36 -9.93 11.93
CA VAL A 30 12.49 -11.22 11.24
C VAL A 30 12.94 -11.03 9.80
N ILE A 31 12.35 -10.08 9.06
CA ILE A 31 12.71 -9.82 7.67
C ILE A 31 14.15 -9.30 7.57
N GLN A 32 14.53 -8.36 8.43
CA GLN A 32 15.91 -7.84 8.46
C GLN A 32 16.92 -8.95 8.78
N TYR A 33 16.64 -9.78 9.78
CA TYR A 33 17.50 -10.91 10.15
C TYR A 33 17.67 -11.88 8.98
N ARG A 34 16.58 -12.27 8.32
CA ARG A 34 16.62 -13.22 7.20
C ARG A 34 17.29 -12.63 5.96
N LEU A 35 17.07 -11.35 5.64
CA LEU A 35 17.79 -10.69 4.55
C LEU A 35 19.30 -10.73 4.76
N GLU A 36 19.76 -10.47 5.98
CA GLU A 36 21.20 -10.47 6.28
C GLU A 36 21.79 -11.89 6.27
N HIS A 37 21.11 -12.86 6.87
CA HIS A 37 21.67 -14.21 7.06
C HIS A 37 21.45 -15.16 5.87
N GLU A 38 20.32 -15.06 5.17
CA GLU A 38 20.02 -15.93 4.01
C GLU A 38 20.55 -15.34 2.70
N TYR A 39 20.57 -14.01 2.58
CA TYR A 39 20.87 -13.32 1.31
C TYR A 39 22.08 -12.39 1.39
N GLY A 40 22.71 -12.21 2.57
CA GLY A 40 23.83 -11.28 2.75
C GLY A 40 23.45 -9.80 2.55
N ALA A 41 22.16 -9.47 2.54
CA ALA A 41 21.64 -8.16 2.22
C ALA A 41 21.29 -7.39 3.50
N LYS A 42 21.76 -6.15 3.61
CA LYS A 42 21.41 -5.26 4.72
C LYS A 42 20.29 -4.31 4.32
N CYS A 43 19.33 -4.11 5.23
CA CYS A 43 18.26 -3.13 5.07
C CYS A 43 18.08 -2.31 6.33
N SER A 44 17.53 -1.10 6.18
CA SER A 44 17.07 -0.25 7.27
C SER A 44 15.64 0.19 7.00
N TYR A 45 14.87 0.42 8.06
CA TYR A 45 13.49 0.88 7.97
C TYR A 45 13.38 2.35 8.37
N GLU A 46 12.53 3.07 7.66
CA GLU A 46 12.10 4.42 8.03
C GLU A 46 10.59 4.39 8.31
N PRO A 47 10.11 5.03 9.39
CA PRO A 47 8.69 5.07 9.68
C PRO A 47 7.94 5.84 8.57
N LEU A 48 6.81 5.28 8.14
CA LEU A 48 5.91 5.91 7.19
C LEU A 48 4.58 6.19 7.87
N ASN A 49 4.11 7.43 7.80
CA ASN A 49 2.84 7.86 8.39
C ASN A 49 1.66 7.36 7.53
N VAL A 50 1.27 6.10 7.74
CA VAL A 50 0.11 5.47 7.11
C VAL A 50 -0.76 4.88 8.20
N TYR A 51 -2.05 5.22 8.17
CA TYR A 51 -3.07 4.62 9.02
C TYR A 51 -3.56 3.28 8.46
N LYS A 52 -3.85 3.22 7.16
CA LYS A 52 -4.38 2.00 6.53
C LYS A 52 -4.07 1.93 5.04
N ALA A 53 -3.68 0.75 4.57
CA ALA A 53 -3.62 0.42 3.15
C ALA A 53 -4.97 -0.15 2.69
N CYS A 54 -5.48 0.34 1.57
CA CYS A 54 -6.73 -0.12 0.97
C CYS A 54 -6.49 -0.36 -0.51
N TRP A 55 -6.92 -1.49 -1.03
CA TRP A 55 -6.90 -1.73 -2.47
C TRP A 55 -8.06 -1.02 -3.14
N ILE A 56 -7.81 -0.52 -4.35
CA ILE A 56 -8.72 0.35 -5.07
C ILE A 56 -9.24 -0.32 -6.32
N GLU A 57 -10.56 -0.36 -6.46
CA GLU A 57 -11.24 -0.87 -7.64
C GLU A 57 -12.28 0.15 -8.12
N PRO A 58 -12.04 0.86 -9.23
CA PRO A 58 -13.07 1.74 -9.80
C PRO A 58 -14.12 0.93 -10.56
N ASP A 59 -15.39 1.32 -10.46
CA ASP A 59 -16.45 0.69 -11.27
C ASP A 59 -16.20 0.89 -12.78
N ASN A 60 -15.57 2.01 -13.16
CA ASN A 60 -15.11 2.25 -14.53
C ASN A 60 -13.70 2.85 -14.51
N PRO A 61 -12.67 2.11 -14.98
CA PRO A 61 -11.28 2.60 -15.04
C PRO A 61 -11.06 3.83 -15.92
N LYS A 62 -12.01 4.15 -16.81
CA LYS A 62 -11.94 5.33 -17.70
C LYS A 62 -12.74 6.54 -17.19
N SER A 63 -13.36 6.44 -16.01
CA SER A 63 -14.13 7.54 -15.44
C SER A 63 -13.25 8.76 -15.14
N GLU A 64 -13.78 9.96 -15.34
CA GLU A 64 -13.08 11.20 -14.98
C GLU A 64 -12.87 11.30 -13.47
N GLU A 65 -13.78 10.75 -12.68
CA GLU A 65 -13.67 10.65 -11.22
C GLU A 65 -12.45 9.83 -10.79
N PHE A 66 -12.22 8.68 -11.41
CA PHE A 66 -11.04 7.85 -11.10
C PHE A 66 -9.73 8.53 -11.53
N LYS A 67 -9.73 9.21 -12.68
CA LYS A 67 -8.56 10.00 -13.11
C LYS A 67 -8.27 11.15 -12.14
N GLU A 68 -9.32 11.83 -11.66
CA GLU A 68 -9.17 12.86 -10.63
C GLU A 68 -8.63 12.26 -9.34
N PHE A 69 -9.18 11.13 -8.89
CA PHE A 69 -8.71 10.43 -7.70
C PHE A 69 -7.21 10.11 -7.79
N LEU A 70 -6.76 9.48 -8.87
CA LEU A 70 -5.36 9.16 -9.10
C LEU A 70 -4.48 10.42 -9.09
N ARG A 71 -4.93 11.50 -9.75
CA ARG A 71 -4.20 12.76 -9.81
C ARG A 71 -4.08 13.44 -8.44
N VAL A 72 -5.16 13.51 -7.69
CA VAL A 72 -5.21 14.17 -6.37
C VAL A 72 -4.48 13.35 -5.31
N LYS A 73 -4.62 12.02 -5.35
CA LYS A 73 -4.06 11.10 -4.36
C LYS A 73 -2.73 10.48 -4.76
N GLN A 74 -2.13 10.88 -5.88
CA GLN A 74 -0.86 10.33 -6.43
C GLN A 74 0.25 10.11 -5.39
N LYS A 75 0.37 11.00 -4.39
CA LYS A 75 1.41 10.91 -3.35
C LYS A 75 1.23 9.72 -2.40
N PHE A 76 0.01 9.23 -2.30
CA PHE A 76 -0.43 8.14 -1.42
C PHE A 76 -0.80 6.89 -2.22
N MET A 77 -0.55 6.89 -3.53
CA MET A 77 -0.76 5.73 -4.39
C MET A 77 0.48 4.84 -4.37
N ALA A 78 0.21 3.56 -4.28
CA ALA A 78 1.19 2.51 -4.37
C ALA A 78 0.62 1.35 -5.19
N LYS A 79 1.50 0.43 -5.56
CA LYS A 79 1.15 -0.85 -6.16
C LYS A 79 1.63 -1.98 -5.30
N ASP A 80 0.83 -3.02 -5.17
CA ASP A 80 1.27 -4.26 -4.52
C ASP A 80 2.13 -5.11 -5.47
N LYS A 81 2.47 -6.34 -5.03
CA LYS A 81 3.28 -7.28 -5.82
C LYS A 81 2.61 -7.79 -7.10
N HIS A 82 1.29 -7.66 -7.23
CA HIS A 82 0.51 -8.07 -8.40
C HIS A 82 0.14 -6.87 -9.29
N ASP A 83 0.79 -5.72 -9.09
CA ASP A 83 0.48 -4.45 -9.78
C ASP A 83 -0.93 -3.91 -9.47
N GLN A 84 -1.57 -4.37 -8.38
CA GLN A 84 -2.87 -3.85 -7.95
C GLN A 84 -2.70 -2.50 -7.26
N LEU A 85 -3.60 -1.57 -7.56
CA LEU A 85 -3.57 -0.22 -6.99
C LEU A 85 -3.95 -0.23 -5.52
N VAL A 86 -3.11 0.40 -4.71
CA VAL A 86 -3.25 0.53 -3.26
C VAL A 86 -3.19 2.00 -2.88
N PHE A 87 -4.20 2.44 -2.14
CA PHE A 87 -4.25 3.73 -1.50
C PHE A 87 -3.77 3.62 -0.05
N LEU A 88 -2.74 4.39 0.30
CA LEU A 88 -2.16 4.47 1.63
C LEU A 88 -2.75 5.68 2.37
N ALA A 89 -3.85 5.47 3.10
CA ALA A 89 -4.51 6.53 3.84
C ALA A 89 -3.68 6.96 5.05
N ASP A 90 -3.50 8.27 5.25
CA ASP A 90 -2.75 8.85 6.37
C ASP A 90 -3.53 8.81 7.70
N SER A 91 -4.86 8.81 7.62
CA SER A 91 -5.76 8.87 8.79
C SER A 91 -7.13 8.25 8.50
N SER A 92 -7.86 7.85 9.54
CA SER A 92 -9.24 7.34 9.41
C SER A 92 -10.20 8.37 8.80
N PHE A 93 -10.04 9.64 9.17
CA PHE A 93 -10.84 10.74 8.64
C PHE A 93 -10.58 10.97 7.15
N SER A 94 -9.30 10.99 6.72
CA SER A 94 -8.95 11.13 5.30
C SER A 94 -9.55 10.00 4.45
N LEU A 95 -9.55 8.77 4.98
CA LEU A 95 -10.13 7.61 4.32
C LEU A 95 -11.63 7.77 4.13
N GLN A 96 -12.37 8.09 5.20
CA GLN A 96 -13.82 8.30 5.14
C GLN A 96 -14.20 9.43 4.18
N MET A 97 -13.50 10.57 4.24
CA MET A 97 -13.74 11.69 3.34
C MET A 97 -13.46 11.32 1.88
N THR A 98 -12.44 10.50 1.64
CA THR A 98 -12.10 10.03 0.29
C THR A 98 -13.16 9.06 -0.23
N GLN A 99 -13.67 8.14 0.60
CA GLN A 99 -14.77 7.23 0.23
C GLN A 99 -16.07 8.00 -0.10
N GLN A 100 -16.37 9.06 0.66
CA GLN A 100 -17.54 9.91 0.40
C GLN A 100 -17.38 10.74 -0.88
N LYS A 101 -16.18 11.26 -1.13
CA LYS A 101 -15.90 12.08 -2.32
C LYS A 101 -15.91 11.25 -3.60
N TYR A 102 -15.46 9.99 -3.51
CA TYR A 102 -15.29 9.10 -4.67
C TYR A 102 -16.16 7.84 -4.54
N PRO A 103 -17.50 7.96 -4.59
CA PRO A 103 -18.42 6.85 -4.35
C PRO A 103 -18.36 5.75 -5.41
N ASN A 104 -17.87 6.03 -6.63
CA ASN A 104 -17.74 5.05 -7.71
C ASN A 104 -16.42 4.25 -7.64
N ILE A 105 -15.68 4.41 -6.54
CA ILE A 105 -14.44 3.71 -6.25
C ILE A 105 -14.65 2.82 -5.03
N LYS A 106 -14.45 1.51 -5.20
CA LYS A 106 -14.49 0.55 -4.11
C LYS A 106 -13.14 0.48 -3.42
N PHE A 107 -13.19 0.47 -2.09
CA PHE A 107 -12.03 0.39 -1.22
C PHE A 107 -12.06 -0.96 -0.51
N HIS A 108 -11.16 -1.85 -0.90
CA HIS A 108 -11.01 -3.18 -0.33
C HIS A 108 -9.96 -3.17 0.76
N PHE A 109 -10.24 -3.83 1.87
CA PHE A 109 -9.33 -3.86 3.04
C PHE A 109 -8.51 -5.15 3.12
N THR A 110 -8.75 -6.07 2.21
CA THR A 110 -8.12 -7.38 2.09
C THR A 110 -7.61 -7.52 0.66
N SER A 111 -6.48 -8.21 0.46
CA SER A 111 -5.91 -8.44 -0.87
C SER A 111 -6.69 -9.46 -1.71
N GLU A 112 -7.53 -10.28 -1.08
CA GLU A 112 -8.35 -11.32 -1.73
C GLU A 112 -9.68 -10.75 -2.23
N TYR A 113 -9.64 -9.69 -3.04
CA TYR A 113 -10.83 -9.07 -3.61
C TYR A 113 -10.91 -9.26 -5.13
#